data_AF-A0A6N6T6M8-F1
#
_entry.id   AF-A0A6N6T6M8-F1
#
_cell.length_a   1.000
_cell.length_b   1.000
_cell.length_c   1.000
_cell.angle_alpha   90.00
_cell.angle_beta   90.00
_cell.angle_gamma   90.00
#
_symmetry.space_group_name_H-M   'P 1'
#
loop_
_entity.id
_entity.type
_entity.pdbx_description
1 polymer ?
#
loop_
_entity_poly.entity_id
_entity_poly.type
_entity_poly.pdbx_seq_one_letter_code
_entity_poly.pdbx_strand_id
1 'polypeptide(L)'
;MHSRGVPCCGQASRIPGAVMNPLDDALTALERVTGYHPVKSGDGYKARCPCHEDRNPSLSVKMNGRLLLHCFAGCSYDRIVAALGLTPELPAKRRELVATYRYCDDAGVEVRQKIRYAPKDFRIRHQDPAGQWVYKAGPGPAVLYRLPELRQAIAAGATVFVVEGEKDCDRLAAGGLAATTNIEGAA
;
A
#
# COMPACT_ATOMS: atom_id res chain seq x y z
N MET A 1 18.26 -63.41 32.06
CA MET A 1 18.38 -62.18 32.85
C MET A 1 18.65 -61.00 31.92
N HIS A 2 17.62 -60.16 31.76
CA HIS A 2 17.61 -58.74 31.41
C HIS A 2 18.72 -58.11 30.53
N SER A 3 18.36 -57.89 29.25
CA SER A 3 18.28 -56.58 28.57
C SER A 3 19.13 -55.41 29.06
N ARG A 4 19.92 -54.81 28.16
CA ARG A 4 20.01 -53.34 27.98
C ARG A 4 20.23 -52.99 26.51
N GLY A 5 19.12 -52.69 25.83
CA GLY A 5 19.11 -52.02 24.54
C GLY A 5 19.52 -50.56 24.71
N VAL A 6 20.29 -50.07 23.74
CA VAL A 6 20.65 -48.66 23.57
C VAL A 6 19.40 -47.89 23.12
N PRO A 7 18.97 -46.80 23.77
CA PRO A 7 17.89 -45.99 23.24
C PRO A 7 18.42 -45.09 22.13
N CYS A 8 17.94 -45.36 20.91
CA CYS A 8 17.86 -44.39 19.84
C CYS A 8 16.78 -43.36 20.20
N CYS A 9 17.13 -42.09 20.35
CA CYS A 9 16.20 -40.97 20.49
C CYS A 9 16.99 -39.67 20.28
N GLY A 10 16.62 -38.70 19.45
CA GLY A 10 15.52 -38.58 18.51
C GLY A 10 15.88 -37.36 17.64
N GLN A 11 15.76 -37.51 16.32
CA GLN A 11 15.86 -36.38 15.41
C GLN A 11 14.68 -35.45 15.71
N ALA A 12 14.96 -34.22 16.12
CA ALA A 12 13.91 -33.22 16.28
C ALA A 12 13.37 -32.87 14.89
N SER A 13 12.19 -33.42 14.61
CA SER A 13 11.36 -33.14 13.44
C SER A 13 11.28 -31.65 13.14
N ARG A 14 11.59 -31.29 11.90
CA ARG A 14 11.08 -30.06 11.29
C ARG A 14 9.57 -30.22 11.17
N ILE A 15 8.80 -29.35 11.81
CA ILE A 15 7.36 -29.25 11.56
C ILE A 15 7.18 -28.36 10.32
N PRO A 16 6.56 -28.86 9.23
CA PRO A 16 6.17 -28.05 8.09
C PRO A 16 4.75 -27.50 8.29
N GLY A 17 4.57 -26.20 8.00
CA GLY A 17 3.24 -25.63 7.75
C GLY A 17 2.55 -24.96 8.94
N ALA A 18 2.98 -23.74 9.27
CA ALA A 18 2.09 -22.71 9.80
C ALA A 18 2.51 -21.39 9.17
N VAL A 19 1.61 -20.75 8.44
CA VAL A 19 1.80 -19.35 8.02
C VAL A 19 1.58 -18.53 9.29
N MET A 20 2.61 -18.42 10.14
CA MET A 20 2.53 -17.60 11.34
C MET A 20 2.44 -16.14 10.94
N ASN A 21 1.55 -15.42 11.63
CA ASN A 21 1.39 -13.99 11.50
C ASN A 21 2.73 -13.33 11.87
N PRO A 22 3.34 -12.50 10.99
CA PRO A 22 4.67 -11.92 11.26
C PRO A 22 4.73 -11.09 12.56
N LEU A 23 3.57 -10.66 13.08
CA LEU A 23 3.46 -10.05 14.39
C LEU A 23 3.79 -11.06 15.51
N ASP A 24 3.19 -12.25 15.49
CA ASP A 24 3.34 -13.24 16.55
C ASP A 24 4.77 -13.83 16.59
N ASP A 25 5.38 -13.99 15.41
CA ASP A 25 6.80 -14.36 15.29
C ASP A 25 7.71 -13.30 15.91
N ALA A 26 7.43 -12.02 15.65
CA ALA A 26 8.20 -10.91 16.21
C ALA A 26 8.04 -10.80 17.74
N LEU A 27 6.83 -11.01 18.26
CA LEU A 27 6.58 -11.00 19.72
C LEU A 27 7.28 -12.17 20.41
N THR A 28 7.22 -13.36 19.82
CA THR A 28 7.91 -14.56 20.32
C THR A 28 9.42 -14.38 20.30
N ALA A 29 9.96 -13.81 19.22
CA ALA A 29 11.39 -13.49 19.12
C ALA A 29 11.81 -12.46 20.18
N LEU A 30 11.00 -11.44 20.43
CA LEU A 30 11.26 -10.42 21.44
C LEU A 30 11.27 -11.00 22.86
N GLU A 31 10.29 -11.83 23.19
CA GLU A 31 10.23 -12.49 24.49
C GLU A 31 11.44 -13.39 24.71
N ARG A 32 11.83 -14.16 23.69
CA ARG A 32 13.02 -15.04 23.74
C ARG A 32 14.32 -14.28 23.93
N VAL A 33 14.51 -13.15 23.23
CA VAL A 33 15.79 -12.40 23.24
C VAL A 33 15.91 -11.49 24.46
N THR A 34 14.81 -10.85 24.87
CA THR A 34 14.83 -9.85 25.95
C THR A 34 14.42 -10.41 27.31
N GLY A 35 13.84 -11.61 27.35
CA GLY A 35 13.25 -12.19 28.56
C GLY A 35 12.05 -11.42 29.08
N TYR A 36 11.51 -10.47 28.30
CA TYR A 36 10.40 -9.61 28.68
C TYR A 36 9.18 -9.92 27.83
N HIS A 37 8.07 -10.23 28.49
CA HIS A 37 6.80 -10.49 27.84
C HIS A 37 6.21 -9.19 27.25
N PRO A 38 6.05 -9.08 25.92
CA PRO A 38 5.48 -7.88 25.31
C PRO A 38 4.08 -7.57 25.83
N VAL A 39 3.80 -6.30 26.12
CA VAL A 39 2.51 -5.86 26.71
C VAL A 39 1.66 -5.20 25.65
N LYS A 40 0.40 -5.60 25.54
CA LYS A 40 -0.55 -5.01 24.59
C LYS A 40 -0.79 -3.52 24.90
N SER A 41 -0.77 -2.68 23.87
CA SER A 41 -0.97 -1.23 23.97
C SER A 41 -1.67 -0.71 22.70
N GLY A 42 -2.95 -0.36 22.83
CA GLY A 42 -3.79 0.06 21.70
C GLY A 42 -3.90 -1.02 20.62
N ASP A 43 -3.55 -0.66 19.39
CA ASP A 43 -3.50 -1.50 18.19
C ASP A 43 -2.20 -2.32 18.05
N GLY A 44 -1.33 -2.32 19.05
CA GLY A 44 -0.05 -3.04 19.01
C GLY A 44 0.48 -3.47 20.37
N TYR A 45 1.79 -3.56 20.47
CA TYR A 45 2.51 -4.05 21.65
C TYR A 45 3.70 -3.15 22.00
N LYS A 46 4.03 -3.14 23.28
CA LYS A 46 5.22 -2.53 23.87
C LYS A 46 6.15 -3.63 24.35
N ALA A 47 7.40 -3.57 23.91
CA ALA A 47 8.44 -4.52 24.27
C ALA A 47 9.73 -3.78 24.67
N ARG A 48 10.67 -4.51 25.26
CA ARG A 48 12.03 -4.03 25.46
C ARG A 48 12.80 -4.10 24.14
N CYS A 49 13.63 -3.11 23.90
CA CYS A 49 14.52 -3.14 22.74
C CYS A 49 15.68 -4.10 22.99
N PRO A 50 15.99 -5.04 22.08
CA PRO A 50 17.13 -5.93 22.22
C PRO A 50 18.48 -5.24 21.94
N CYS A 51 18.47 -3.99 21.43
CA CYS A 51 19.68 -3.29 20.97
C CYS A 51 20.32 -2.38 22.02
N HIS A 52 19.69 -2.22 23.18
CA HIS A 52 20.24 -1.47 24.31
C HIS A 52 19.72 -2.05 25.63
N GLU A 53 20.32 -1.64 26.73
CA GLU A 53 19.81 -1.98 28.07
C GLU A 53 18.49 -1.24 28.31
N ASP A 54 17.39 -1.92 28.03
CA ASP A 54 16.07 -1.34 28.12
C ASP A 54 15.36 -1.79 29.41
N ARG A 55 15.30 -0.90 30.41
CA ARG A 55 14.58 -1.19 31.66
C ARG A 55 13.07 -0.93 31.52
N ASN A 56 12.69 -0.02 30.62
CA ASN A 56 11.32 0.48 30.43
C ASN A 56 10.89 0.36 28.96
N PRO A 57 9.94 -0.52 28.60
CA PRO A 57 9.59 -0.90 27.22
C PRO A 57 9.60 0.24 26.20
N SER A 58 10.73 0.42 25.51
CA SER A 58 10.96 1.50 24.55
C SER A 58 10.65 1.11 23.11
N LEU A 59 10.37 -0.17 22.84
CA LEU A 59 10.07 -0.68 21.51
C LEU A 59 8.57 -0.77 21.30
N SER A 60 8.07 -0.11 20.26
CA SER A 60 6.71 -0.32 19.74
C SER A 60 6.73 -1.36 18.63
N VAL A 61 5.79 -2.29 18.70
CA VAL A 61 5.57 -3.34 17.70
C VAL A 61 4.13 -3.25 17.22
N LYS A 62 3.92 -3.09 15.91
CA LYS A 62 2.59 -2.98 15.29
C LYS A 62 2.51 -3.75 13.98
N MET A 63 1.30 -4.11 13.58
CA MET A 63 1.00 -4.72 12.28
C MET A 63 -0.03 -3.88 11.54
N ASN A 64 0.40 -3.16 10.50
CA ASN A 64 -0.47 -2.32 9.65
C ASN A 64 -0.23 -2.66 8.18
N GLY A 65 -0.62 -3.88 7.79
CA GLY A 65 -0.29 -4.47 6.48
C GLY A 65 1.17 -4.90 6.35
N ARG A 66 2.06 -4.43 7.23
CA ARG A 66 3.45 -4.87 7.43
C ARG A 66 3.85 -4.73 8.90
N LEU A 67 4.90 -5.46 9.31
CA LEU A 67 5.48 -5.35 10.64
C LEU A 67 6.21 -4.00 10.81
N LEU A 68 5.84 -3.25 11.84
CA LEU A 68 6.43 -1.96 12.20
C LEU A 68 7.13 -2.09 13.55
N LEU A 69 8.43 -1.81 13.56
CA LEU A 69 9.28 -1.79 14.76
C LEU A 69 9.85 -0.39 14.93
N HIS A 70 9.59 0.24 16.08
CA HIS A 70 10.09 1.58 16.37
C HIS A 70 10.60 1.68 17.81
N CYS A 71 11.88 1.97 17.97
CA CYS A 71 12.50 2.20 19.27
C CYS A 71 12.56 3.70 19.58
N PHE A 72 11.92 4.12 20.68
CA PHE A 72 11.91 5.52 21.10
C PHE A 72 13.25 6.00 21.68
N ALA A 73 14.19 5.10 21.97
CA ALA A 73 15.55 5.43 22.41
C ALA A 73 16.54 5.65 21.23
N GLY A 74 16.09 5.51 19.98
CA GLY A 74 16.89 5.83 18.79
C GLY A 74 17.62 4.67 18.13
N CYS A 75 17.33 3.41 18.50
CA CYS A 75 17.88 2.26 17.79
C CYS A 75 17.32 2.18 16.36
N SER A 76 18.21 2.03 15.37
CA SER A 76 17.83 1.86 13.96
C SER A 76 17.04 0.57 13.73
N TYR A 77 16.09 0.60 12.81
CA TYR A 77 15.29 -0.56 12.40
C TYR A 77 16.16 -1.79 12.07
N ASP A 78 17.21 -1.60 11.26
CA ASP A 78 18.08 -2.70 10.82
C ASP A 78 18.76 -3.42 11.99
N ARG A 79 19.18 -2.67 13.01
CA ARG A 79 19.77 -3.26 14.24
C ARG A 79 18.75 -4.08 15.02
N ILE A 80 17.51 -3.61 15.11
CA ILE A 80 16.44 -4.31 15.84
C ILE A 80 16.09 -5.60 15.11
N VAL A 81 15.92 -5.54 13.80
CA VAL A 81 15.63 -6.70 12.95
C VAL A 81 16.75 -7.74 13.02
N ALA A 82 18.02 -7.30 12.91
CA ALA A 82 19.17 -8.17 13.04
C ALA A 82 19.25 -8.83 14.43
N ALA A 83 19.01 -8.08 15.51
CA ALA A 83 19.01 -8.61 16.87
C ALA A 83 17.88 -9.63 17.12
N LEU A 84 16.75 -9.51 16.41
CA LEU A 84 15.64 -10.46 16.50
C LEU A 84 15.79 -11.67 15.57
N GLY A 85 16.78 -11.67 14.67
CA GLY A 85 16.93 -12.70 13.65
C GLY A 85 15.78 -12.70 12.65
N LEU A 86 15.09 -11.56 12.49
CA LEU A 86 14.03 -11.42 11.50
C LEU A 86 14.66 -11.06 10.14
N THR A 87 14.09 -11.57 9.06
CA THR A 87 14.41 -11.09 7.72
C THR A 87 13.57 -9.84 7.44
N PRO A 88 14.18 -8.67 7.18
CA PRO A 88 13.41 -7.47 6.90
C PRO A 88 12.58 -7.66 5.63
N GLU A 89 11.28 -7.40 5.71
CA GLU A 89 10.50 -7.14 4.51
C GLU A 89 11.05 -5.86 3.88
N LEU A 90 11.49 -5.95 2.62
CA LEU A 90 11.92 -4.77 1.87
C LEU A 90 10.81 -3.71 1.96
N PRO A 91 11.13 -2.45 2.25
CA PRO A 91 10.12 -1.40 2.31
C PRO A 91 9.34 -1.41 0.99
N ALA A 92 8.01 -1.50 1.08
CA ALA A 92 7.15 -1.44 -0.09
C ALA A 92 7.57 -0.24 -0.94
N LYS A 93 7.86 -0.47 -2.23
CA LYS A 93 8.34 0.58 -3.14
C LYS A 93 7.44 1.80 -3.01
N ARG A 94 8.04 2.96 -2.76
CA ARG A 94 7.30 4.22 -2.69
C ARG A 94 6.53 4.39 -3.99
N ARG A 95 5.24 4.72 -3.88
CA ARG A 95 4.41 4.98 -5.04
C ARG A 95 4.96 6.18 -5.80
N GLU A 96 5.28 5.99 -7.07
CA GLU A 96 5.69 7.05 -7.99
C GLU A 96 4.47 7.55 -8.76
N LEU A 97 4.31 8.87 -8.87
CA LEU A 97 3.25 9.47 -9.69
C LEU A 97 3.59 9.31 -11.17
N VAL A 98 2.79 8.54 -11.90
CA VAL A 98 3.00 8.23 -13.32
C VAL A 98 2.24 9.18 -14.23
N ALA A 99 0.98 9.48 -13.90
CA ALA A 99 0.14 10.36 -14.71
C ALA A 99 -0.98 10.97 -13.87
N THR A 100 -1.45 12.14 -14.29
CA THR A 100 -2.63 12.82 -13.75
C THR A 100 -3.55 13.18 -14.91
N TYR A 101 -4.66 12.45 -15.04
CA TYR A 101 -5.68 12.71 -16.04
C TYR A 101 -6.70 13.70 -15.49
N ARG A 102 -6.89 14.80 -16.20
CA ARG A 102 -7.77 15.91 -15.81
C ARG A 102 -9.12 15.76 -16.48
N TYR A 103 -10.18 15.94 -15.71
CA TYR A 103 -11.55 15.92 -16.17
C TYR A 103 -12.13 17.30 -15.97
N CYS A 104 -12.53 17.91 -17.08
CA CYS A 104 -13.10 19.24 -17.10
C CYS A 104 -14.60 19.20 -17.36
N ASP A 105 -15.32 20.19 -16.85
CA ASP A 105 -16.72 20.45 -17.21
C ASP A 105 -16.84 21.09 -18.61
N ASP A 106 -18.05 21.46 -19.00
CA ASP A 106 -18.34 22.11 -20.27
C ASP A 106 -17.71 23.51 -20.42
N ALA A 107 -17.42 24.19 -19.31
CA ALA A 107 -16.70 25.45 -19.28
C ALA A 107 -15.18 25.28 -19.34
N GLY A 108 -14.68 24.04 -19.33
CA GLY A 108 -13.25 23.73 -19.31
C GLY A 108 -12.63 23.82 -17.92
N VAL A 109 -13.42 23.98 -16.86
CA VAL A 109 -12.96 24.03 -15.48
C VAL A 109 -12.69 22.60 -14.99
N GLU A 110 -11.53 22.39 -14.39
CA GLU A 110 -11.11 21.10 -13.90
C GLU A 110 -11.85 20.72 -12.61
N VAL A 111 -12.73 19.73 -12.70
CA VAL A 111 -13.59 19.30 -11.58
C VAL A 111 -13.12 18.01 -10.92
N ARG A 112 -12.41 17.16 -11.67
CA ARG A 112 -11.96 15.84 -11.22
C ARG A 112 -10.58 15.50 -11.78
N GLN A 113 -9.86 14.64 -11.07
CA GLN A 113 -8.62 14.03 -11.55
C GLN A 113 -8.57 12.54 -11.25
N LYS A 114 -8.02 11.78 -12.19
CA LYS A 114 -7.60 10.41 -11.98
C LYS A 114 -6.08 10.33 -12.02
N ILE A 115 -5.52 9.84 -10.93
CA ILE A 115 -4.08 9.78 -10.67
C ILE A 115 -3.61 8.34 -10.82
N ARG A 116 -2.58 8.14 -11.63
CA ARG A 116 -1.91 6.86 -11.84
C ARG A 116 -0.62 6.81 -11.03
N TYR A 117 -0.44 5.75 -10.25
CA TYR A 117 0.84 5.46 -9.59
C TYR A 117 1.51 4.18 -10.12
N ALA A 118 2.82 4.08 -9.89
CA ALA A 118 3.62 2.86 -10.00
C ALA A 118 4.09 2.40 -8.61
N PRO A 119 4.01 1.09 -8.26
CA PRO A 119 3.34 0.00 -9.00
C PRO A 119 1.83 0.26 -9.18
N LYS A 120 1.16 -0.53 -10.04
CA LYS A 120 -0.19 -0.24 -10.55
C LYS A 120 -1.20 0.10 -9.44
N ASP A 121 -1.46 1.38 -9.25
CA ASP A 121 -2.51 1.92 -8.37
C ASP A 121 -3.18 3.14 -9.04
N PHE A 122 -4.47 3.35 -8.79
CA PHE A 122 -5.24 4.47 -9.30
C PHE A 122 -5.97 5.16 -8.16
N ARG A 123 -6.01 6.49 -8.17
CA ARG A 123 -6.74 7.30 -7.20
C ARG A 123 -7.55 8.36 -7.91
N ILE A 124 -8.76 8.61 -7.43
CA ILE A 124 -9.61 9.69 -7.92
C ILE A 124 -9.69 10.77 -6.85
N ARG A 125 -9.63 12.02 -7.29
CA ARG A 125 -9.95 13.18 -6.48
C ARG A 125 -10.88 14.14 -7.23
N HIS A 126 -11.67 14.89 -6.49
CA HIS A 126 -12.56 15.93 -7.02
C HIS A 126 -12.40 17.20 -6.18
N GLN A 127 -12.84 18.33 -6.74
CA GLN A 127 -12.97 19.57 -5.99
C GLN A 127 -14.29 19.58 -5.23
N ASP A 128 -14.25 19.89 -3.94
CA ASP A 128 -15.46 20.19 -3.17
C ASP A 128 -16.04 21.57 -3.55
N PRO A 129 -17.23 21.96 -3.07
CA PRO A 129 -17.79 23.30 -3.36
C PRO A 129 -16.93 24.47 -2.89
N ALA A 130 -15.95 24.25 -2.00
CA ALA A 130 -14.98 25.25 -1.55
C ALA A 130 -13.67 25.23 -2.38
N GLY A 131 -13.61 24.44 -3.45
CA GLY A 131 -12.46 24.31 -4.33
C GLY A 131 -11.30 23.47 -3.77
N GLN A 132 -11.52 22.73 -2.68
CA GLN A 132 -10.48 21.89 -2.06
C GLN A 132 -10.46 20.49 -2.69
N TRP A 133 -9.25 19.94 -2.86
CA TRP A 133 -9.07 18.59 -3.42
C TRP A 133 -9.37 17.49 -2.39
N VAL A 134 -10.37 16.67 -2.68
CA VAL A 134 -10.78 15.53 -1.83
C VAL A 134 -10.51 14.21 -2.54
N TYR A 135 -9.70 13.34 -1.92
CA TYR A 135 -9.32 12.01 -2.45
C TYR A 135 -10.41 10.94 -2.26
N LYS A 136 -11.56 11.14 -2.91
CA LYS A 136 -12.66 10.18 -3.01
C LYS A 136 -13.31 10.37 -4.39
N ALA A 137 -13.99 9.34 -4.90
CA ALA A 137 -14.83 9.48 -6.09
C ALA A 137 -15.86 10.62 -5.88
N GLY A 138 -16.54 10.61 -4.72
CA GLY A 138 -17.34 11.74 -4.22
C GLY A 138 -18.51 12.20 -5.11
N PRO A 139 -19.38 13.06 -4.57
CA PRO A 139 -20.43 13.70 -5.35
C PRO A 139 -19.80 14.68 -6.35
N GLY A 140 -20.35 14.75 -7.56
CA GLY A 140 -19.88 15.68 -8.58
C GLY A 140 -20.31 15.23 -9.97
N PRO A 141 -20.25 16.11 -10.97
CA PRO A 141 -20.77 15.81 -12.30
C PRO A 141 -20.05 14.60 -12.90
N ALA A 142 -20.82 13.73 -13.55
CA ALA A 142 -20.30 12.64 -14.34
C ALA A 142 -19.78 13.22 -15.66
N VAL A 143 -18.52 13.66 -15.65
CA VAL A 143 -17.83 14.24 -16.80
C VAL A 143 -17.00 13.19 -17.52
N LEU A 144 -16.98 13.28 -18.85
CA LEU A 144 -16.15 12.43 -19.70
C LEU A 144 -14.75 13.02 -19.84
N TYR A 145 -13.77 12.17 -20.10
CA TYR A 145 -12.40 12.61 -20.35
C TYR A 145 -12.34 13.38 -21.68
N ARG A 146 -11.62 14.51 -21.70
CA ARG A 146 -11.54 15.42 -22.86
C ARG A 146 -12.90 15.96 -23.32
N LEU A 147 -13.79 16.26 -22.37
CA LEU A 147 -15.15 16.73 -22.66
C LEU A 147 -15.18 17.97 -23.57
N PRO A 148 -14.37 19.03 -23.38
CA PRO A 148 -14.38 20.17 -24.29
C PRO A 148 -14.03 19.80 -25.74
N GLU A 149 -13.01 18.97 -25.95
CA GLU A 149 -12.58 18.50 -27.27
C GLU A 149 -13.61 17.54 -27.89
N LEU A 150 -14.22 16.68 -27.07
CA LEU A 150 -15.31 15.80 -27.48
C LEU A 150 -16.49 16.61 -28.03
N ARG A 151 -16.87 17.70 -27.35
CA ARG A 151 -17.96 18.58 -27.82
C ARG A 151 -17.62 19.23 -29.16
N GLN A 152 -16.39 19.68 -29.34
CA GLN A 152 -15.93 20.24 -30.62
C GLN A 152 -15.99 19.20 -31.74
N ALA A 153 -15.54 17.96 -31.47
CA ALA A 153 -15.61 16.87 -32.43
C ALA A 153 -17.05 16.52 -32.84
N ILE A 154 -17.97 16.45 -31.87
CA ILE A 154 -19.40 16.23 -32.13
C ILE A 154 -19.99 17.36 -32.99
N ALA A 155 -19.68 18.62 -32.65
CA ALA A 155 -20.15 19.77 -33.42
C ALA A 155 -19.62 19.78 -34.86
N ALA A 156 -18.40 19.27 -35.08
CA ALA A 156 -17.80 19.12 -36.39
C ALA A 156 -18.30 17.87 -37.16
N GLY A 157 -19.16 17.04 -36.56
CA GLY A 157 -19.61 15.78 -37.16
C GLY A 157 -18.53 14.71 -37.27
N ALA A 158 -17.45 14.81 -36.48
CA ALA A 158 -16.35 13.86 -36.51
C ALA A 158 -16.72 12.53 -35.83
N THR A 159 -16.08 11.44 -36.25
CA THR A 159 -16.17 10.15 -35.57
C THR A 159 -15.50 10.24 -34.19
N VAL A 160 -16.24 9.82 -33.16
CA VAL A 160 -15.76 9.75 -31.77
C VAL A 160 -15.52 8.30 -31.38
N PHE A 161 -14.33 8.02 -30.86
CA PHE A 161 -13.96 6.73 -30.30
C PHE A 161 -14.20 6.72 -28.79
N VAL A 162 -14.94 5.72 -28.30
CA VAL A 162 -15.03 5.44 -26.86
C VAL A 162 -14.08 4.30 -26.55
N VAL A 163 -13.15 4.53 -25.63
CA VAL A 163 -12.11 3.55 -25.28
C VAL A 163 -12.06 3.28 -23.79
N GLU A 164 -11.41 2.18 -23.41
CA GLU A 164 -11.32 1.66 -22.04
C GLU A 164 -10.70 2.63 -21.03
N GLY A 165 -9.79 3.51 -21.43
CA GLY A 165 -9.10 4.36 -20.47
C GLY A 165 -8.34 5.54 -21.07
N GLU A 166 -7.91 6.42 -20.17
CA GLU A 166 -7.40 7.75 -20.51
C GLU A 166 -6.11 7.68 -21.31
N LYS A 167 -5.26 6.67 -21.04
CA LYS A 167 -4.02 6.43 -21.79
C LYS A 167 -4.29 6.10 -23.26
N ASP A 168 -5.35 5.35 -23.54
CA ASP A 168 -5.71 4.99 -24.92
C ASP A 168 -6.39 6.17 -25.62
N CYS A 169 -7.19 6.97 -24.89
CA CYS A 169 -7.70 8.25 -25.37
C CYS A 169 -6.56 9.17 -25.80
N ASP A 170 -5.54 9.33 -24.95
CA ASP A 170 -4.38 10.19 -25.24
C ASP A 170 -3.62 9.70 -26.47
N ARG A 171 -3.49 8.38 -26.66
CA ARG A 171 -2.86 7.81 -27.84
C ARG A 171 -3.64 8.11 -29.12
N LEU A 172 -4.97 7.96 -29.11
CA LEU A 172 -5.82 8.29 -30.25
C LEU A 172 -5.83 9.78 -30.55
N ALA A 173 -5.91 10.62 -29.51
CA ALA A 173 -5.85 12.07 -29.64
C ALA A 173 -4.52 12.56 -30.21
N ALA A 174 -3.40 11.94 -29.83
CA ALA A 174 -2.10 12.23 -30.43
C ALA A 174 -2.04 11.88 -31.93
N GLY A 175 -2.88 10.94 -32.39
CA GLY A 175 -3.09 10.62 -33.80
C GLY A 175 -4.13 11.48 -34.51
N GLY A 176 -4.67 12.52 -33.85
CA GLY A 176 -5.69 13.41 -34.42
C GLY A 176 -7.12 12.85 -34.39
N LEU A 177 -7.36 11.75 -33.67
CA LEU A 177 -8.68 11.15 -33.55
C LEU A 177 -9.39 11.64 -32.28
N ALA A 178 -10.68 11.93 -32.36
CA ALA A 178 -11.48 12.31 -31.21
C ALA A 178 -11.79 11.07 -30.36
N ALA A 179 -11.31 11.03 -29.12
CA ALA A 179 -11.50 9.89 -28.23
C ALA A 179 -11.86 10.30 -26.80
N THR A 180 -12.66 9.48 -26.13
CA THR A 180 -13.12 9.74 -24.76
C THR A 180 -13.30 8.44 -23.95
N THR A 181 -13.37 8.59 -22.63
CA THR A 181 -13.68 7.54 -21.65
C THR A 181 -14.39 8.15 -20.44
N ASN A 182 -15.15 7.37 -19.70
CA ASN A 182 -15.59 7.70 -18.34
C ASN A 182 -14.40 7.57 -17.34
N ILE A 183 -14.59 8.04 -16.10
CA ILE A 183 -13.52 8.08 -15.08
C ILE A 183 -13.14 6.71 -14.51
N GLU A 184 -14.05 5.74 -14.55
CA GLU A 184 -13.79 4.36 -14.10
C GLU A 184 -13.29 3.44 -15.23
N GLY A 185 -13.28 3.91 -16.48
CA GLY A 185 -13.02 3.10 -17.66
C GLY A 185 -14.30 2.53 -18.28
N ALA A 186 -14.31 2.41 -19.61
CA ALA A 186 -15.51 2.10 -20.37
C ALA A 186 -15.89 0.61 -20.23
N ALA A 187 -16.72 0.30 -19.23
CA ALA A 187 -17.41 -0.98 -19.09
C ALA A 187 -18.93 -0.78 -19.14
#